data_AF-I1QRY6-F1
#
_entry.id   AF-I1QRY6-F1
#
_cell.length_a   1.000
_cell.length_b   1.000
_cell.length_c   1.000
_cell.angle_alpha   90.00
_cell.angle_beta   90.00
_cell.angle_gamma   90.00
#
_symmetry.space_group_name_H-M   'P 1'
#
loop_
_entity.id
_entity.type
_entity.pdbx_description
1 polymer ?
#
loop_
_entity_poly.entity_id
_entity_poly.type
_entity_poly.pdbx_seq_one_letter_code
_entity_poly.pdbx_strand_id
1 'polypeptide(L)'
;MPDMQPGALPWSHRSFNRSQTDDPRDAFLKQLDMDPGNLHLFKADELDGDAMTVAFAGCKGVFHIGTPVPKYERVDPQAIGVTDM
;
A
#
# COMPACT_ATOMS: atom_id res chain seq x y z
N MET A 1 4.87 -5.57 -17.90
CA MET A 1 4.22 -6.50 -16.95
C MET A 1 4.21 -7.85 -17.63
N PRO A 2 4.66 -8.96 -17.00
CA PRO A 2 4.64 -10.25 -17.67
C PRO A 2 3.19 -10.65 -17.96
N ASP A 3 2.95 -11.14 -19.19
CA ASP A 3 1.63 -11.58 -19.62
C ASP A 3 1.09 -12.68 -18.70
N MET A 4 -0.17 -12.52 -18.28
CA MET A 4 -0.87 -13.46 -17.41
C MET A 4 -1.22 -14.70 -18.24
N GLN A 5 -0.50 -15.80 -18.05
CA GLN A 5 -0.74 -17.03 -18.81
C GLN A 5 -2.15 -17.58 -18.52
N PRO A 6 -2.90 -18.02 -19.56
CA PRO A 6 -4.20 -18.64 -19.37
C PRO A 6 -4.09 -19.87 -18.46
N GLY A 7 -4.86 -19.90 -17.37
CA GLY A 7 -4.88 -21.00 -16.39
C GLY A 7 -4.09 -20.76 -15.10
N ALA A 8 -3.39 -19.63 -14.97
CA ALA A 8 -2.87 -19.21 -13.67
C ALA A 8 -4.03 -18.78 -12.76
N LEU A 9 -4.06 -19.28 -11.52
CA LEU A 9 -4.95 -18.74 -10.49
C LEU A 9 -4.76 -17.21 -10.42
N PRO A 10 -5.85 -16.43 -10.20
CA PRO A 10 -5.73 -14.98 -10.12
C PRO A 10 -4.73 -14.60 -9.01
N TRP A 11 -3.95 -13.55 -9.26
CA TRP A 11 -2.99 -13.07 -8.28
C TRP A 11 -3.73 -12.64 -7.01
N SER A 12 -3.34 -13.21 -5.87
CA SER A 12 -3.72 -12.65 -4.58
C SER A 12 -2.78 -11.50 -4.23
N HIS A 13 -3.38 -10.40 -3.80
CA HIS A 13 -2.73 -9.17 -3.40
C HIS A 13 -2.75 -9.09 -1.87
N ARG A 14 -1.59 -8.80 -1.29
CA ARG A 14 -1.46 -8.47 0.13
C ARG A 14 -1.10 -7.00 0.25
N SER A 15 -1.96 -6.23 0.91
CA SER A 15 -1.69 -4.83 1.21
C SER A 15 -1.32 -4.69 2.69
N PHE A 16 -0.29 -3.90 2.95
CA PHE A 16 0.26 -3.69 4.28
C PHE A 16 0.16 -2.23 4.65
N ASN A 17 -0.36 -1.94 5.85
CA ASN A 17 -0.38 -0.60 6.40
C ASN A 17 -0.17 -0.63 7.92
N ARG A 18 0.14 0.54 8.51
CA ARG A 18 0.25 0.70 9.97
C ARG A 18 -1.12 0.65 10.68
N SER A 19 -2.20 0.75 9.93
CA SER A 19 -3.56 0.96 10.44
C SER A 19 -4.12 -0.28 11.16
N GLN A 20 -5.15 -0.07 11.97
CA GLN A 20 -5.90 -1.15 12.59
C GLN A 20 -6.94 -1.69 11.62
N THR A 21 -7.53 -2.85 11.92
CA THR A 21 -8.65 -3.40 11.16
C THR A 21 -9.76 -2.35 11.04
N ASP A 22 -10.28 -2.14 9.83
CA ASP A 22 -11.36 -1.19 9.50
C ASP A 22 -11.03 0.31 9.65
N ASP A 23 -9.75 0.69 9.49
CA ASP A 23 -9.39 2.11 9.42
C ASP A 23 -10.11 2.80 8.25
N PRO A 24 -10.71 3.99 8.45
CA PRO A 24 -11.39 4.73 7.40
C PRO A 24 -10.51 5.01 6.18
N ARG A 25 -9.19 5.11 6.37
CA ARG A 25 -8.22 5.27 5.28
C ARG A 25 -8.19 4.07 4.34
N ASP A 26 -8.61 2.89 4.79
CA ASP A 26 -8.60 1.65 4.00
C ASP A 26 -9.97 1.33 3.39
N ALA A 27 -11.01 2.12 3.68
CA ALA A 27 -12.37 1.86 3.22
C ALA A 27 -12.49 1.83 1.69
N PHE A 28 -11.63 2.56 0.97
CA PHE A 28 -11.60 2.57 -0.49
C PHE A 28 -10.99 1.28 -1.07
N LEU A 29 -10.10 0.60 -0.34
CA LEU A 29 -9.47 -0.65 -0.79
C LEU A 29 -10.49 -1.77 -0.95
N LYS A 30 -11.56 -1.76 -0.15
CA LYS A 30 -12.69 -2.70 -0.22
C LYS A 30 -13.62 -2.44 -1.41
N GLN A 31 -13.50 -1.29 -2.06
CA GLN A 31 -14.33 -0.87 -3.21
C GLN A 31 -13.62 -1.07 -4.55
N LEU A 32 -12.36 -1.54 -4.53
CA LEU A 32 -11.65 -1.88 -5.74
C LEU A 32 -12.37 -3.03 -6.46
N ASP A 33 -12.50 -2.91 -7.79
CA ASP A 33 -13.11 -3.93 -8.65
C ASP A 33 -12.16 -5.13 -8.81
N MET A 34 -11.92 -5.80 -7.69
CA MET A 34 -11.19 -7.04 -7.58
C MET A 34 -12.16 -8.11 -7.08
N ASP A 35 -11.87 -9.36 -7.41
CA ASP A 35 -12.54 -10.49 -6.76
C ASP A 35 -12.39 -10.31 -5.22
N PRO A 36 -13.48 -10.25 -4.45
CA PRO A 36 -13.46 -9.97 -3.02
C PRO A 36 -12.59 -10.93 -2.20
N GLY A 37 -12.20 -12.08 -2.76
CA GLY A 37 -11.24 -13.01 -2.16
C GLY A 37 -9.76 -12.72 -2.42
N ASN A 38 -9.42 -11.80 -3.34
CA ASN A 38 -8.05 -11.63 -3.83
C ASN A 38 -7.28 -10.48 -3.15
N LEU A 39 -7.91 -9.67 -2.31
CA LEU A 39 -7.22 -8.64 -1.52
C LEU A 39 -7.27 -8.99 -0.03
N HIS A 40 -6.08 -9.10 0.55
CA HIS A 40 -5.92 -9.30 1.99
C HIS A 40 -5.20 -8.10 2.61
N LEU A 41 -5.86 -7.46 3.58
CA LEU A 41 -5.27 -6.36 4.35
C LEU A 41 -4.55 -6.91 5.58
N PHE A 42 -3.32 -6.47 5.78
CA PHE A 42 -2.50 -6.85 6.92
C PHE A 42 -1.95 -5.60 7.62
N LYS A 43 -1.89 -5.65 8.94
CA LYS A 43 -1.17 -4.66 9.72
C LYS A 43 0.32 -4.98 9.67
N ALA A 44 1.12 -4.03 9.22
CA ALA A 44 2.57 -4.05 9.33
C ALA A 44 3.10 -2.62 9.41
N ASP A 45 4.02 -2.38 10.35
CA ASP A 45 4.78 -1.13 10.37
C ASP A 45 6.00 -1.29 9.48
N GLU A 46 6.30 -0.29 8.65
CA GLU A 46 7.51 -0.26 7.82
C GLU A 46 8.79 -0.36 8.68
N LEU A 47 8.71 0.11 9.93
CA LEU A 47 9.80 0.06 10.90
C LEU A 47 9.92 -1.30 11.61
N ASP A 48 8.97 -2.22 11.40
CA ASP A 48 8.95 -3.57 11.98
C ASP A 48 9.41 -4.61 10.95
N GLY A 49 10.72 -4.83 10.89
CA GLY A 49 11.34 -5.73 9.92
C GLY A 49 10.90 -7.19 10.03
N ASP A 50 10.57 -7.66 11.25
CA ASP A 50 10.11 -9.03 11.48
C ASP A 50 8.70 -9.21 10.90
N ALA A 51 7.80 -8.25 11.16
CA ALA A 51 6.47 -8.24 10.56
C ALA A 51 6.53 -8.18 9.02
N MET A 52 7.43 -7.36 8.45
CA MET A 52 7.62 -7.29 6.99
C MET A 52 8.17 -8.60 6.40
N THR A 53 9.08 -9.28 7.09
CA THR A 53 9.62 -10.56 6.65
C THR A 53 8.54 -11.63 6.56
N VAL A 54 7.68 -11.73 7.58
CA VAL A 54 6.53 -12.65 7.59
C VAL A 54 5.53 -12.29 6.48
N ALA A 55 5.26 -11.00 6.30
CA ALA A 55 4.37 -10.46 5.28
C ALA A 55 4.74 -10.85 3.84
N PHE A 56 6.04 -10.85 3.54
CA PHE A 56 6.57 -11.15 2.21
C PHE A 56 6.76 -12.65 1.94
N ALA A 57 6.68 -13.51 2.96
CA ALA A 57 6.84 -14.94 2.79
C ALA A 57 5.85 -15.48 1.74
N GLY A 58 6.38 -16.16 0.71
CA GLY A 58 5.58 -16.72 -0.38
C GLY A 58 5.03 -15.71 -1.40
N CYS A 59 5.36 -14.42 -1.30
CA CYS A 59 5.11 -13.46 -2.38
C CYS A 59 6.06 -13.73 -3.55
N LYS A 60 5.55 -13.78 -4.79
CA LYS A 60 6.42 -13.85 -5.99
C LYS A 60 7.01 -12.48 -6.39
N GLY A 61 6.44 -11.39 -5.88
CA GLY A 61 6.89 -10.03 -6.12
C GLY A 61 6.38 -9.09 -5.03
N VAL A 62 7.14 -8.03 -4.76
CA VAL A 62 6.84 -7.02 -3.74
C VAL A 62 7.00 -5.63 -4.36
N PHE A 63 6.01 -4.78 -4.13
CA PHE A 63 6.08 -3.35 -4.44
C PHE A 63 6.14 -2.57 -3.13
N HIS A 64 7.22 -1.80 -2.94
CA HIS A 64 7.33 -0.88 -1.82
C HIS A 64 6.83 0.50 -2.25
N ILE A 65 5.63 0.87 -1.80
CA ILE A 65 4.92 2.11 -2.19
C ILE A 65 4.74 3.05 -0.99
N GLY A 66 4.65 2.50 0.22
CA GLY A 66 4.47 3.29 1.44
C GLY A 66 5.79 3.94 1.88
N THR A 67 5.72 5.22 2.24
CA THR A 67 6.81 5.91 2.94
C THR A 67 6.22 6.65 4.14
N PRO A 68 6.92 6.77 5.27
CA PRO A 68 6.40 7.50 6.41
C PRO A 68 6.33 8.98 6.05
N VAL A 69 5.12 9.55 6.12
CA VAL A 69 4.94 10.99 5.99
C VAL A 69 5.55 11.66 7.22
N PRO A 70 6.54 12.57 7.06
CA PRO A 70 7.10 13.32 8.17
C PRO A 70 6.02 14.16 8.86
N LYS A 71 6.14 14.34 10.19
CA LYS A 71 5.17 15.10 10.99
C LYS A 71 5.36 16.61 10.96
N TYR A 72 6.41 17.11 10.32
CA TYR A 72 6.63 18.56 10.19
C TYR A 72 5.72 19.16 9.11
N GLU A 73 5.44 20.45 9.26
CA GLU A 73 4.57 21.19 8.34
C GLU A 73 5.18 21.18 6.94
N ARG A 74 4.44 20.63 5.97
CA ARG A 74 4.88 20.63 4.58
C ARG A 74 4.55 22.00 3.98
N VAL A 75 5.58 22.69 3.51
CA VAL A 75 5.38 23.87 2.66
C VAL A 75 4.98 23.37 1.28
N ASP A 76 3.86 23.87 0.75
CA ASP A 76 3.46 23.61 -0.63
C ASP A 76 4.54 24.19 -1.56
N PRO A 77 5.25 23.36 -2.35
CA PRO A 77 6.26 23.84 -3.27
C PRO A 77 5.72 24.85 -4.29
N GLN A 78 4.43 24.78 -4.61
CA GLN A 78 3.79 25.68 -5.56
C GLN A 78 3.38 27.03 -4.93
N ALA A 79 3.28 27.10 -3.60
CA ALA A 79 3.02 28.36 -2.89
C ALA A 79 4.25 29.27 -2.77
N ILE A 80 5.45 28.72 -2.99
CA ILE A 80 6.73 29.44 -2.82
C ILE A 80 6.98 30.45 -3.98
N GLY A 81 6.18 30.41 -5.05
CA GLY A 81 6.35 31.27 -6.23
C GLY A 81 5.25 32.32 -6.48
N VAL A 82 4.27 32.48 -5.61
CA VAL A 82 3.06 33.31 -5.90
C VAL A 82 3.09 34.71 -5.25
N THR A 83 4.16 35.05 -4.52
CA THR A 83 4.27 36.33 -3.78
C THR A 83 5.33 37.31 -4.31
N ASP A 84 5.93 37.06 -5.49
CA ASP A 84 6.89 37.98 -6.13
C ASP A 84 6.38 38.53 -7.48
N MET A 85 5.13 39.01 -7.52
CA MET A 85 4.59 39.83 -8.62
C MET A 85 3.87 41.07 -8.10
#